data_AF-A0A6A6YM45-F1
#
_entry.id   AF-A0A6A6YM45-F1
#
_cell.length_a   1.000
_cell.length_b   1.000
_cell.length_c   1.000
_cell.angle_alpha   90.00
_cell.angle_beta   90.00
_cell.angle_gamma   90.00
#
_symmetry.space_group_name_H-M   'P 1'
#
loop_
_entity.id
_entity.type
_entity.pdbx_description
1 polymer ?
#
loop_
_entity_poly.entity_id
_entity_poly.type
_entity_poly.pdbx_seq_one_letter_code
_entity_poly.pdbx_strand_id
1 'polypeptide(L)'
;MGGGGEKLPGQYMGWWGSLGSPAQKGITSYALSANQQRPLAGTLHTAIFNTARRTRYQILYWAPPLIVAYSTMVWAIERNEYLNSKPGRAEFAESEE
;
A
#
# COMPACT_ATOMS: atom_id res chain seq x y z
N MET A 1 -13.55 -36.31 -8.02
CA MET A 1 -13.02 -35.26 -7.14
C MET A 1 -13.09 -33.93 -7.87
N GLY A 2 -13.87 -32.99 -7.35
CA GLY A 2 -14.15 -31.69 -7.96
C GLY A 2 -15.27 -31.03 -7.17
N GLY A 3 -15.00 -30.76 -5.88
CA GLY A 3 -15.99 -30.43 -4.86
C GLY A 3 -16.52 -29.01 -4.93
N GLY A 4 -17.26 -28.66 -5.97
CA GLY A 4 -18.20 -27.54 -5.88
C GLY A 4 -19.55 -28.12 -5.51
N GLY A 5 -19.99 -27.93 -4.27
CA GLY A 5 -21.36 -28.24 -3.86
C GLY A 5 -22.40 -27.47 -4.68
N GLU A 6 -23.67 -27.60 -4.31
CA GLU A 6 -24.75 -26.85 -4.93
C GLU A 6 -24.47 -25.34 -4.87
N LYS A 7 -24.57 -24.65 -6.02
CA LYS A 7 -24.34 -23.20 -6.08
C LYS A 7 -25.48 -22.49 -5.37
N LEU A 8 -25.21 -21.97 -4.18
CA LEU A 8 -26.18 -21.17 -3.44
C LEU A 8 -26.30 -19.77 -4.07
N PRO A 9 -27.48 -19.12 -3.99
CA PRO A 9 -27.63 -17.72 -4.37
C PRO A 9 -26.60 -16.84 -3.63
N GLY A 10 -25.86 -16.02 -4.37
CA GLY A 10 -24.78 -15.17 -3.81
C GLY A 10 -23.39 -15.81 -3.77
N GLN A 11 -23.23 -17.05 -4.24
CA GLN A 11 -21.92 -17.70 -4.31
C GLN A 11 -21.22 -17.45 -5.66
N TYR A 12 -20.17 -16.62 -5.63
CA TYR A 12 -19.39 -16.23 -6.82
C TYR A 12 -18.09 -17.03 -7.03
N MET A 13 -17.76 -17.96 -6.12
CA MET A 13 -16.55 -18.78 -6.18
C MET A 13 -16.87 -20.24 -5.84
N GLY A 14 -16.41 -21.15 -6.70
CA GLY A 14 -16.49 -22.60 -6.48
C GLY A 14 -15.17 -23.21 -6.01
N TRP A 15 -14.97 -24.52 -6.26
CA TRP A 15 -13.76 -25.25 -5.84
C TRP A 15 -12.88 -25.62 -7.02
N TRP A 16 -11.78 -26.34 -6.76
CA TRP A 16 -10.96 -26.97 -7.80
C TRP A 16 -11.83 -27.82 -8.74
N GLY A 17 -11.76 -27.51 -10.03
CA GLY A 17 -12.58 -28.11 -11.09
C GLY A 17 -13.91 -27.38 -11.39
N SER A 18 -14.34 -26.43 -10.56
CA SER A 18 -15.60 -25.70 -10.73
C SER A 18 -15.57 -24.27 -10.18
N LEU A 19 -14.45 -23.56 -10.36
CA LEU A 19 -14.18 -22.22 -9.79
C LEU A 19 -15.26 -21.15 -10.07
N GLY A 20 -16.06 -21.31 -11.13
CA GLY A 20 -17.06 -20.32 -11.53
C GLY A 20 -16.54 -19.24 -12.47
N SER A 21 -15.29 -19.35 -12.93
CA SER A 21 -14.75 -18.50 -13.99
C SER A 21 -15.36 -18.83 -15.36
N PRO A 22 -15.29 -17.89 -16.33
CA PRO A 22 -15.56 -18.20 -17.73
C PRO A 22 -14.71 -19.38 -18.23
N ALA A 23 -15.23 -20.13 -19.20
CA ALA A 23 -14.50 -21.22 -19.83
C ALA A 23 -13.25 -20.69 -20.56
N GLN A 24 -12.10 -21.32 -20.32
CA GLN A 24 -10.83 -20.96 -20.96
C GLN A 24 -10.45 -22.04 -21.97
N LYS A 25 -10.13 -21.64 -23.21
CA LYS A 25 -9.70 -22.55 -24.28
C LYS A 25 -8.57 -21.90 -25.08
N GLY A 26 -7.53 -22.67 -25.41
CA GLY A 26 -6.40 -22.23 -26.23
C GLY A 26 -5.28 -21.48 -25.47
N ILE A 27 -5.31 -21.47 -24.14
CA ILE A 27 -4.24 -20.90 -23.31
C ILE A 27 -3.32 -22.04 -22.86
N THR A 28 -2.03 -21.95 -23.20
CA THR A 28 -1.02 -22.93 -22.77
C THR A 28 -0.02 -22.24 -21.85
N SER A 29 0.15 -22.76 -20.63
CA SER A 29 1.10 -22.25 -19.64
C SER A 29 2.30 -23.18 -19.52
N TYR A 30 3.50 -22.60 -19.53
CA TYR A 30 4.76 -23.33 -19.33
C TYR A 30 5.44 -22.86 -18.04
N ALA A 31 6.06 -23.78 -17.33
CA ALA A 31 6.83 -23.49 -16.12
C ALA A 31 8.06 -24.40 -16.04
N LEU A 32 9.14 -23.91 -15.42
CA LEU A 32 10.33 -24.68 -15.08
C LEU A 32 10.29 -25.08 -13.61
N SER A 33 10.81 -26.26 -13.28
CA SER A 33 10.94 -26.71 -11.88
C SER A 33 11.78 -25.70 -11.07
N ALA A 34 11.36 -25.41 -9.83
CA ALA A 34 12.07 -24.47 -8.95
C ALA A 34 13.52 -24.91 -8.71
N ASN A 35 13.78 -26.22 -8.65
CA ASN A 35 15.12 -26.79 -8.45
C ASN A 35 16.05 -26.60 -9.66
N GLN A 36 15.51 -26.20 -10.82
CA GLN A 36 16.26 -25.90 -12.03
C GLN A 36 16.48 -24.40 -12.24
N GLN A 37 15.97 -23.56 -11.35
CA GLN A 37 16.09 -22.10 -11.42
C GLN A 37 17.06 -21.58 -10.35
N ARG A 38 17.68 -20.43 -10.63
CA ARG A 38 18.44 -19.67 -9.62
C ARG A 38 17.47 -18.72 -8.92
N PRO A 39 17.11 -18.95 -7.64
CA PRO A 39 15.97 -18.28 -7.00
C PRO A 39 16.13 -16.76 -6.85
N LEU A 40 17.38 -16.26 -6.80
CA LEU A 40 17.69 -14.83 -6.65
C LEU A 40 18.43 -14.26 -7.87
N ALA A 41 18.38 -14.91 -9.02
CA ALA A 41 19.02 -14.37 -10.22
C ALA A 41 18.41 -13.01 -10.60
N GLY A 42 19.26 -11.98 -10.72
CA GLY A 42 18.86 -10.66 -11.17
C GLY A 42 18.03 -9.85 -10.17
N THR A 43 17.89 -10.31 -8.92
CA THR A 43 17.06 -9.61 -7.92
C THR A 43 17.60 -8.24 -7.55
N LEU A 44 18.91 -8.03 -7.43
CA LEU A 44 19.47 -6.72 -7.07
C LEU A 44 19.19 -5.65 -8.14
N HIS A 45 19.53 -5.94 -9.40
CA HIS A 45 19.25 -5.04 -10.52
C HIS A 45 17.75 -4.78 -10.65
N THR A 46 16.93 -5.83 -10.58
CA THR A 46 15.47 -5.70 -10.69
C THR A 46 14.89 -4.94 -9.51
N ALA A 47 15.34 -5.20 -8.28
CA ALA A 47 14.84 -4.55 -7.08
C ALA A 47 15.09 -3.05 -7.14
N ILE A 48 16.29 -2.59 -7.51
CA ILE A 48 16.59 -1.16 -7.54
C ILE A 48 15.75 -0.46 -8.62
N PHE A 49 15.85 -0.88 -9.89
CA PHE A 49 15.22 -0.17 -10.99
C PHE A 49 13.69 -0.34 -11.03
N ASN A 50 13.19 -1.55 -10.75
CA ASN A 50 11.75 -1.79 -10.75
C ASN A 50 11.07 -1.12 -9.54
N THR A 51 11.72 -1.10 -8.37
CA THR A 51 11.16 -0.41 -7.20
C THR A 51 11.13 1.09 -7.45
N ALA A 52 12.22 1.70 -7.92
CA ALA A 52 12.22 3.12 -8.29
C ALA A 52 11.13 3.45 -9.33
N ARG A 53 10.99 2.62 -10.36
CA ARG A 53 9.93 2.75 -11.38
C ARG A 53 8.53 2.64 -10.77
N ARG A 54 8.28 1.73 -9.84
CA ARG A 54 6.96 1.56 -9.20
C ARG A 54 6.65 2.72 -8.25
N THR A 55 7.63 3.12 -7.44
CA THR A 55 7.49 4.22 -6.49
C THR A 55 7.20 5.54 -7.20
N ARG A 56 7.90 5.87 -8.31
CA ARG A 56 7.65 7.13 -9.03
C ARG A 56 6.22 7.28 -9.55
N TYR A 57 5.54 6.18 -9.90
CA TYR A 57 4.15 6.24 -10.37
C TYR A 57 3.14 6.46 -9.25
N GLN A 58 3.54 6.18 -8.01
CA GLN A 58 2.65 6.25 -6.86
C GLN A 58 2.99 7.39 -5.90
N ILE A 59 4.19 7.97 -6.00
CA ILE A 59 4.73 8.92 -5.03
C ILE A 59 3.82 10.13 -4.83
N LEU A 60 3.16 10.62 -5.88
CA LEU A 60 2.28 11.79 -5.79
C LEU A 60 0.94 11.50 -5.10
N TYR A 61 0.55 10.24 -4.94
CA TYR A 61 -0.70 9.92 -4.24
C TYR A 61 -0.53 9.90 -2.73
N TRP A 62 0.66 9.57 -2.22
CA TRP A 62 0.89 9.41 -0.79
C TRP A 62 1.89 10.43 -0.21
N ALA A 63 2.89 10.87 -0.98
CA ALA A 63 3.90 11.79 -0.44
C ALA A 63 3.33 13.18 -0.13
N PRO A 64 2.50 13.81 -1.00
CA PRO A 64 1.91 15.11 -0.69
C PRO A 64 1.07 15.12 0.60
N PRO A 65 0.11 14.20 0.84
CA PRO A 65 -0.64 14.22 2.10
C PRO A 65 0.25 13.93 3.31
N LEU A 66 1.28 13.07 3.19
CA LEU A 66 2.22 12.85 4.31
C LEU A 66 3.06 14.08 4.62
N ILE A 67 3.54 14.80 3.60
CA ILE A 67 4.31 16.04 3.79
C ILE A 67 3.45 17.09 4.48
N VAL A 68 2.20 17.27 4.04
CA VAL A 68 1.25 18.24 4.65
C VAL A 68 0.93 17.86 6.09
N ALA A 69 0.67 16.57 6.36
CA ALA A 69 0.39 16.10 7.71
C ALA A 69 1.59 16.32 8.64
N TYR A 70 2.79 15.97 8.19
CA TYR A 70 4.01 16.13 8.97
C TYR A 70 4.33 17.60 9.24
N SER A 71 4.24 18.48 8.24
CA SER A 71 4.52 19.90 8.42
C SER A 71 3.51 20.57 9.36
N THR A 72 2.23 20.21 9.24
CA THR A 72 1.17 20.71 10.13
C THR A 72 1.36 20.23 11.56
N MET A 73 1.78 18.97 11.74
CA MET A 73 2.09 18.41 13.05
C MET A 73 3.26 19.14 13.72
N VAL A 74 4.36 19.36 12.99
CA VAL A 74 5.53 20.09 13.51
C VAL A 74 5.13 21.51 13.93
N TRP A 75 4.40 22.23 13.06
CA TRP A 75 3.89 23.56 13.39
C TRP A 75 3.00 23.55 14.64
N ALA A 76 2.10 22.58 14.77
CA ALA A 76 1.21 22.47 15.93
C ALA A 76 1.99 22.20 17.23
N ILE A 77 3.03 21.36 17.18
CA ILE A 77 3.89 21.06 18.34
C ILE A 77 4.65 22.32 18.75
N GLU A 78 5.34 22.98 17.82
CA GLU A 78 6.11 24.19 18.11
C GLU A 78 5.21 25.32 18.63
N ARG A 79 4.03 25.49 18.03
CA ARG A 79 3.05 26.48 18.50
C ARG A 79 2.53 26.14 19.90
N ASN A 80 2.26 24.88 20.19
CA ASN A 80 1.81 24.44 21.51
C ASN A 80 2.88 24.67 22.58
N GLU A 81 4.13 24.32 22.30
CA GLU A 81 5.27 24.57 23.20
C GLU A 81 5.47 26.07 23.44
N TYR A 82 5.35 26.89 22.38
CA TYR A 82 5.46 28.33 22.50
C TYR A 82 4.35 28.92 23.39
N LEU A 83 3.09 28.56 23.16
CA LEU A 83 1.96 29.05 23.95
C LEU A 83 2.07 28.67 25.44
N ASN A 84 2.61 27.49 25.74
CA ASN A 84 2.83 27.04 27.13
C ASN A 84 4.12 27.60 27.77
N SER A 85 4.98 28.24 26.98
CA SER A 85 6.19 28.88 27.47
C SER A 85 5.89 30.16 28.29
N LYS A 86 6.89 30.67 29.01
CA LYS A 86 6.77 31.96 29.73
C LYS A 86 6.50 33.14 28.78
N PRO A 87 7.26 33.35 27.68
CA PRO A 87 7.00 34.46 26.77
C PRO A 87 5.66 34.32 26.06
N GLY A 88 5.26 33.11 25.64
CA GLY A 88 3.97 32.91 24.99
C GLY A 88 2.78 33.20 25.92
N ARG A 89 2.87 32.83 27.19
CA ARG A 89 1.87 33.24 28.19
C ARG A 89 1.83 34.76 28.38
N ALA A 90 2.98 35.44 28.43
CA ALA A 90 3.00 36.89 28.58
C ALA A 90 2.41 37.63 27.36
N GLU A 91 2.59 37.08 26.15
CA GLU A 91 2.08 37.67 24.91
C GLU A 91 0.59 37.42 24.67
N PHE A 92 0.07 36.24 25.06
CA PHE A 92 -1.30 35.82 24.75
C PHE A 92 -2.27 35.82 25.94
N ALA A 93 -1.81 36.03 27.19
CA ALA A 93 -2.68 36.00 28.37
C ALA A 93 -3.77 37.08 28.42
N GLU A 94 -3.56 38.25 27.81
CA GLU A 94 -4.58 39.32 27.74
C GLU A 94 -5.52 39.18 26.54
N SER A 95 -5.18 38.35 25.56
CA SER A 95 -5.94 38.24 24.29
C SER A 95 -7.10 37.24 24.33
N GLU A 96 -7.31 36.55 25.45
CA GLU A 96 -8.42 35.61 25.67
C GLU A 96 -9.62 36.22 26.43
N GLU A 97 -9.63 37.54 26.68
CA GLU A 97 -10.78 38.28 27.26
C GLU A 97 -11.70 38.91 26.21
#